data_AF-A0A2V6FG48-F1
#
_entry.id   AF-A0A2V6FG48-F1
#
_cell.length_a   1.000
_cell.length_b   1.000
_cell.length_c   1.000
_cell.angle_alpha   90.00
_cell.angle_beta   90.00
_cell.angle_gamma   90.00
#
_symmetry.space_group_name_H-M   'P 1'
#
loop_
_entity.id
_entity.type
_entity.pdbx_description
1 polymer ?
#
loop_
_entity_poly.entity_id
_entity_poly.type
_entity_poly.pdbx_seq_one_letter_code
_entity_poly.pdbx_strand_id
1 'polypeptide(L)' 'MCGISGFFDSSLQTVESDLLSAAARMAEAVRHRGPDDSGVWTDAPCGIAFSHRRLSILDLSPSGHQPMISSDGR' A
#
# COMPACT_ATOMS: atom_id res chain seq x y z
N MET A 1 -14.63 -4.86 -4.68
CA MET A 1 -14.31 -3.41 -4.63
C MET A 1 -12.98 -3.29 -3.93
N CYS A 2 -11.99 -2.59 -4.47
CA CYS A 2 -10.64 -2.47 -3.89
C CYS A 2 -10.61 -2.11 -2.39
N GLY A 3 -9.51 -2.46 -1.73
CA GLY A 3 -9.20 -2.11 -0.34
C GLY A 3 -8.02 -1.16 -0.27
N ILE A 4 -8.10 -0.18 0.63
CA ILE A 4 -7.05 0.82 0.89
C ILE A 4 -6.84 0.88 2.40
N SER A 5 -5.58 0.93 2.82
CA SER A 5 -5.22 1.12 4.22
C SER A 5 -3.91 1.87 4.35
N GLY A 6 -3.71 2.54 5.48
CA GLY A 6 -2.49 3.28 5.77
C GLY A 6 -2.30 3.50 7.26
N PHE A 7 -1.05 3.79 7.61
CA PHE A 7 -0.57 4.04 8.96
C PHE A 7 0.34 5.27 8.92
N PHE A 8 0.22 6.12 9.94
CA PHE A 8 1.05 7.29 10.12
C PHE A 8 1.62 7.29 11.54
N ASP A 9 2.94 7.21 11.63
CA ASP A 9 3.68 7.36 12.86
C ASP A 9 4.12 8.82 13.03
N SER A 10 3.37 9.58 13.82
CA SER A 10 3.73 10.98 14.14
C SER A 10 4.97 11.12 15.01
N SER A 11 5.44 10.04 15.65
CA SER A 11 6.66 10.06 16.47
C SER A 11 7.94 9.93 15.64
N LEU A 12 7.82 9.46 14.39
CA LEU A 12 8.94 9.17 13.48
C LEU A 12 9.98 8.22 14.08
N GLN A 13 9.54 7.28 14.93
CA GLN A 13 10.41 6.31 15.61
C GLN A 13 10.37 4.92 14.97
N THR A 14 9.34 4.65 14.15
CA THR A 14 9.19 3.37 13.46
C THR A 14 10.18 3.27 12.31
N VAL A 15 11.00 2.22 12.30
CA VAL A 15 11.93 1.94 11.20
C VAL A 15 11.17 1.47 9.95
N GLU A 16 11.76 1.68 8.77
CA GLU A 16 11.12 1.37 7.48
C GLU A 16 10.66 -0.09 7.37
N SER A 17 11.43 -1.05 7.87
CA SER A 17 11.04 -2.46 7.86
C SER A 17 9.74 -2.74 8.63
N ASP A 18 9.51 -2.00 9.71
CA ASP A 18 8.30 -2.15 10.53
C ASP A 18 7.11 -1.46 9.87
N LEU A 19 7.33 -0.32 9.21
CA LEU A 19 6.34 0.35 8.37
C LEU A 19 5.88 -0.56 7.21
N LEU A 20 6.82 -1.20 6.51
CA LEU A 20 6.54 -2.17 5.44
C LEU A 20 5.76 -3.38 5.97
N SER A 21 6.17 -3.93 7.12
CA SER A 21 5.48 -5.04 7.77
C SER A 21 4.04 -4.66 8.17
N ALA A 22 3.85 -3.46 8.73
CA ALA A 22 2.53 -2.93 9.05
C ALA A 22 1.66 -2.78 7.80
N ALA A 23 2.19 -2.18 6.72
CA ALA A 23 1.49 -2.06 5.44
C ALA A 23 1.04 -3.42 4.88
N ALA A 24 1.93 -4.41 4.87
CA ALA A 24 1.62 -5.75 4.37
C ALA A 24 0.51 -6.42 5.20
N ARG A 25 0.56 -6.29 6.53
CA ARG A 25 -0.48 -6.84 7.43
C ARG A 25 -1.83 -6.15 7.25
N MET A 26 -1.85 -4.83 7.08
CA MET A 26 -3.07 -4.08 6.79
C MET A 26 -3.68 -4.51 5.45
N ALA A 27 -2.85 -4.66 4.41
CA ALA A 27 -3.29 -5.15 3.10
C ALA A 27 -3.95 -6.53 3.20
N GLU A 28 -3.34 -7.44 3.94
CA GLU A 28 -3.84 -8.81 4.10
C GLU A 28 -5.19 -8.84 4.84
N ALA A 29 -5.37 -8.00 5.86
CA ALA A 29 -6.63 -7.89 6.60
C ALA A 29 -7.83 -7.48 5.70
N VAL A 30 -7.56 -6.73 4.62
CA VAL A 30 -8.58 -6.30 3.65
C VAL A 30 -8.53 -7.04 2.32
N ARG A 31 -7.84 -8.19 2.24
CA ARG A 31 -7.67 -8.98 1.00
C ARG A 31 -8.98 -9.27 0.26
N HIS A 32 -10.05 -9.58 0.99
CA HIS A 32 -11.36 -9.93 0.42
C HIS A 32 -11.94 -8.83 -0.49
N ARG A 33 -11.47 -7.59 -0.36
CA ARG A 33 -11.87 -6.45 -1.19
C ARG A 33 -11.17 -6.45 -2.56
N GLY A 34 -9.92 -6.90 -2.61
CA GLY A 34 -9.10 -6.95 -3.81
C GLY A 34 -8.19 -8.17 -3.84
N PRO A 35 -8.68 -9.32 -4.34
CA PRO A 35 -7.93 -10.57 -4.35
C PRO A 35 -6.88 -10.64 -5.46
N ASP A 36 -6.99 -9.81 -6.52
CA ASP A 36 -6.23 -10.00 -7.75
C ASP A 36 -4.78 -9.50 -7.66
N ASP A 37 -4.55 -8.42 -6.92
CA ASP A 37 -3.22 -7.80 -6.78
C ASP A 37 -3.09 -7.02 -5.47
N SER A 38 -1.85 -6.78 -5.03
CA SER A 38 -1.53 -6.06 -3.80
C SER A 38 -0.22 -5.30 -3.92
N GLY A 39 -0.20 -4.07 -3.42
CA GLY A 39 1.01 -3.27 -3.31
C GLY A 39 1.11 -2.56 -1.96
N VAL A 40 2.35 -2.25 -1.59
CA VAL A 40 2.71 -1.48 -0.39
C VAL A 40 3.67 -0.37 -0.78
N TRP A 41 3.61 0.73 -0.06
CA TRP A 41 4.49 1.87 -0.23
C TRP A 41 4.74 2.52 1.13
N THR A 42 5.94 3.07 1.33
CA THR A 42 6.33 3.75 2.57
C THR A 42 7.11 5.01 2.27
N ASP A 43 6.90 6.06 3.07
CA ASP A 43 7.78 7.21 3.21
C ASP A 43 8.22 7.25 4.68
N ALA A 44 9.31 6.52 4.98
CA ALA A 44 9.83 6.40 6.33
C ALA A 44 10.27 7.74 6.94
N PRO A 45 10.92 8.67 6.20
CA PRO A 45 11.16 10.04 6.69
C PRO A 45 9.90 10.78 7.15
N CYS A 46 8.75 10.52 6.52
CA CYS A 46 7.46 11.07 6.93
C CYS A 46 6.64 10.18 7.87
N GLY A 47 7.14 8.99 8.25
CA GLY A 47 6.44 8.03 9.09
C GLY A 47 5.18 7.43 8.44
N ILE A 48 5.10 7.40 7.11
CA ILE A 48 3.91 6.96 6.38
C ILE A 48 4.10 5.54 5.84
N ALA A 49 3.08 4.71 6.01
CA ALA A 49 2.93 3.42 5.35
C ALA A 49 1.56 3.33 4.69
N PHE A 50 1.49 2.82 3.47
CA PHE A 50 0.28 2.72 2.67
C PHE A 50 0.22 1.38 1.96
N SER A 51 -0.99 0.88 1.74
CA SER A 51 -1.19 -0.37 1.02
C SER A 51 -2.50 -0.38 0.25
N HIS A 52 -2.51 -1.08 -0.88
CA HIS A 52 -3.68 -1.26 -1.72
C HIS A 52 -3.92 -2.75 -2.02
N ARG A 53 -5.19 -3.17 -1.98
CA ARG A 53 -5.69 -4.46 -2.48
C ARG A 53 -6.58 -4.21 -3.67
N ARG A 54 -6.21 -4.76 -4.83
CA ARG A 54 -6.86 -4.46 -6.10
C ARG A 54 -7.84 -5.57 -6.50
N LEU A 55 -9.04 -5.15 -6.88
CA LEU A 55 -9.93 -5.94 -7.73
C LEU A 55 -9.82 -5.34 -9.14
N SER A 56 -9.28 -6.10 -10.07
CA SER A 56 -8.97 -5.70 -11.43
C SER A 56 -10.24 -5.71 -12.28
N ILE A 57 -10.80 -4.53 -12.54
CA ILE A 57 -12.04 -4.37 -13.34
C ILE A 57 -11.75 -3.63 -14.65
N LEU A 58 -10.97 -2.55 -14.58
CA LEU A 58 -10.51 -1.77 -15.71
C LEU A 58 -8.99 -1.82 -15.75
N ASP A 59 -8.44 -2.04 -16.94
CA ASP A 59 -7.03 -2.37 -17.18
C ASP A 59 -6.58 -3.59 -16.36
N LEU A 60 -6.73 -4.78 -16.93
CA LEU A 60 -6.35 -6.04 -16.28
C LEU A 60 -4.84 -6.32 -16.37
N SER A 61 -4.07 -5.42 -16.99
CA SER A 61 -2.63 -5.60 -17.13
C SER A 61 -1.89 -5.27 -15.83
N PRO A 62 -0.61 -5.71 -15.71
CA PRO A 62 0.25 -5.32 -14.59
C PRO A 62 0.45 -3.80 -14.46
N SER A 63 0.25 -3.03 -15.53
CA SER A 63 0.36 -1.57 -15.50
C SER A 63 -0.68 -0.90 -14.61
N GLY A 64 -1.79 -1.59 -14.31
CA GLY A 64 -2.82 -1.13 -13.37
C GLY A 64 -2.48 -1.35 -11.89
N HIS A 65 -1.27 -1.84 -11.57
CA HIS A 65 -0.79 -2.06 -10.20
C HIS A 65 -0.85 -0.78 -9.35
N GLN A 66 -1.14 -0.94 -8.06
CA GLN A 66 -1.22 0.16 -7.11
C GLN A 66 -0.53 -0.20 -5.79
N PRO A 67 0.11 0.74 -5.08
CA PRO A 67 0.08 2.20 -5.32
C PRO A 67 0.78 2.65 -6.61
N MET A 68 0.20 3.63 -7.31
CA MET A 68 0.81 4.22 -8.52
C MET A 68 1.83 5.26 -8.10
N ILE A 69 3.01 5.20 -8.70
CA ILE A 69 4.08 6.17 -8.49
C ILE A 69 3.98 7.27 -9.54
N SER A 70 3.94 8.51 -9.10
CA SER A 70 3.94 9.71 -9.92
C SER A 70 5.31 9.93 -10.59
N SER A 71 5.38 10.85 -11.56
CA SER A 71 6.61 11.15 -12.29
C SER A 71 7.77 11.65 -11.42
N ASP A 72 7.50 12.11 -10.19
CA ASP A 72 8.51 12.54 -9.22
C ASP A 72 8.99 11.41 -8.29
N GLY A 73 8.52 10.18 -8.49
CA GLY A 73 8.90 9.02 -7.69
C GLY A 73 8.10 8.82 -6.40
N ARG A 74 6.98 9.52 -6.23
CA ARG A 74 6.09 9.41 -5.05
C ARG A 74 4.73 8.80 -5.37
#